data_AF-A0A9D8QWC1-F1
#
_entry.id   AF-A0A9D8QWC1-F1
#
_cell.length_a   1.000
_cell.length_b   1.000
_cell.length_c   1.000
_cell.angle_alpha   90.00
_cell.angle_beta   90.00
_cell.angle_gamma   90.00
#
_symmetry.space_group_name_H-M   'P 1'
#
loop_
_entity.id
_entity.type
_entity.pdbx_description
1 polymer ?
#
loop_
_entity_poly.entity_id
_entity_poly.type
_entity_poly.pdbx_seq_one_letter_code
_entity_poly.pdbx_strand_id
1 'polypeptide(L)'
;GMSDTDWYGPMLGEIPLVLNGKMNDEKLFVTIDIDMQNILGQVVYVQLGTDDFAVAAGKIYTEPLVVTVDGESTEPQDASVTVVDNGDGTINFVLNNFFLRMEGYEMPVGNVSVANIPTTEASDGLTYFTFEGPIAIEPGNMEGMSDEDWLGPMIGEIPLVLQGKMNEDKLFVTLNIVLGDQIVQVQLGTDDFPVAAGKIYTEPLVVIVDGESSEPQDASVTVVDNGDGTINFVLNNFFLRMEGYEMPVGNVSVANIPTTEASDGLTYFTFDGPITIEPGNMEGMSDEDWLGPMIGEIPLVLQGKMNEDKLFVTLNIVLGDQIVQVQLGTDDFVVSKKGDVNGDSEITIADGVAVLNAMAGEEVAGDADVNGDGEVTIADFVAVLNLMAEQ
;
A
#
# COMPACT_ATOMS: atom_id res chain seq x y z
N GLY A 1 51.18 -5.94 36.49
CA GLY A 1 50.23 -4.88 36.17
C GLY A 1 50.92 -3.97 35.18
N MET A 2 50.29 -3.68 34.05
CA MET A 2 50.75 -2.59 33.19
C MET A 2 50.60 -1.28 33.95
N SER A 3 51.62 -0.44 33.88
CA SER A 3 51.62 0.91 34.40
C SER A 3 50.91 1.85 33.42
N ASP A 4 50.42 3.00 33.89
CA ASP A 4 49.74 3.97 33.02
C ASP A 4 50.62 4.49 31.88
N THR A 5 51.96 4.37 32.00
CA THR A 5 52.91 4.72 30.94
C THR A 5 53.07 3.66 29.85
N ASP A 6 52.50 2.47 30.03
CA ASP A 6 52.52 1.39 29.04
C ASP A 6 51.36 1.52 28.02
N TRP A 7 50.42 2.44 28.26
CA TRP A 7 49.32 2.74 27.35
C TRP A 7 49.68 3.93 26.47
N TYR A 8 49.66 3.73 25.15
CA TYR A 8 49.96 4.80 24.19
C TYR A 8 48.83 5.84 24.08
N GLY A 9 47.57 5.47 24.39
CA GLY A 9 46.39 6.33 24.23
C GLY A 9 46.55 7.76 24.76
N PRO A 10 46.94 7.97 26.03
CA PRO A 10 47.13 9.32 26.60
C PRO A 10 48.21 10.17 25.92
N MET A 11 49.11 9.58 25.13
CA MET A 11 50.17 10.29 24.41
C MET A 11 49.78 10.67 22.97
N LEU A 12 48.67 10.15 22.44
CA LEU A 12 48.28 10.32 21.03
C LEU A 12 47.45 11.59 20.76
N GLY A 13 46.97 12.28 21.81
CA GLY A 13 46.10 13.45 21.65
C GLY A 13 44.68 13.08 21.18
N GLU A 14 43.93 14.07 20.68
CA GLU A 14 42.61 13.83 20.10
C GLU A 14 42.75 13.17 18.72
N ILE A 15 42.13 12.01 18.55
CA ILE A 15 42.13 11.25 17.30
C ILE A 15 40.69 11.10 16.80
N PRO A 16 40.38 11.48 15.54
CA PRO A 16 39.09 11.21 14.94
C PRO A 16 38.84 9.70 14.84
N LEU A 17 37.61 9.30 15.12
CA LEU A 17 37.15 7.94 14.86
C LEU A 17 35.77 7.95 14.23
N VAL A 18 35.50 6.93 13.42
CA VAL A 18 34.17 6.58 12.94
C VAL A 18 33.78 5.28 13.61
N LEU A 19 32.61 5.25 14.24
CA LEU A 19 32.05 4.05 14.87
C LEU A 19 30.75 3.72 14.16
N ASN A 20 30.65 2.50 13.63
CA ASN A 20 29.43 1.94 13.08
C ASN A 20 29.09 0.67 13.85
N GLY A 21 27.81 0.43 14.11
CA GLY A 21 27.43 -0.81 14.79
C GLY A 21 25.96 -1.15 14.66
N LYS A 22 25.67 -2.44 14.89
CA LYS A 22 24.32 -3.01 14.99
C LYS A 22 24.24 -3.91 16.22
N MET A 23 23.06 -3.96 16.82
CA MET A 23 22.81 -4.75 18.02
C MET A 23 21.39 -5.32 18.04
N ASN A 24 21.22 -6.44 18.73
CA ASN A 24 19.94 -7.01 19.11
C ASN A 24 20.04 -7.52 20.55
N ASP A 25 19.02 -8.23 21.02
CA ASP A 25 18.97 -8.75 22.40
C ASP A 25 20.12 -9.72 22.73
N GLU A 26 20.77 -10.30 21.72
CA GLU A 26 21.79 -11.35 21.90
C GLU A 26 23.19 -10.97 21.41
N LYS A 27 23.32 -10.02 20.48
CA LYS A 27 24.55 -9.73 19.74
C LYS A 27 24.81 -8.23 19.58
N LEU A 28 26.09 -7.89 19.48
CA LEU A 28 26.62 -6.58 19.13
C LEU A 28 27.74 -6.75 18.10
N PHE A 29 27.64 -6.07 16.97
CA PHE A 29 28.72 -5.92 15.99
C PHE A 29 29.07 -4.44 15.84
N VAL A 30 30.35 -4.11 15.94
CA VAL A 30 30.85 -2.75 15.83
C VAL A 30 32.15 -2.73 15.02
N THR A 31 32.25 -1.79 14.08
CA THR A 31 33.51 -1.40 13.46
C THR A 31 33.92 -0.02 13.97
N ILE A 32 35.22 0.13 14.27
CA ILE A 32 35.82 1.40 14.69
C ILE A 32 37.02 1.67 13.80
N ASP A 33 36.92 2.75 13.04
CA ASP A 33 37.99 3.24 12.19
C ASP A 33 38.67 4.39 12.92
N ILE A 34 39.92 4.19 13.35
CA ILE A 34 40.69 5.18 14.11
C ILE A 34 41.71 5.81 13.15
N ASP A 35 41.49 7.09 12.81
CA ASP A 35 42.35 7.80 11.85
C ASP A 35 43.67 8.25 12.50
N MET A 36 44.72 7.45 12.32
CA MET A 36 46.07 7.77 12.77
C MET A 36 46.97 8.28 11.64
N GLN A 37 46.41 8.78 10.52
CA GLN A 37 47.21 9.20 9.36
C GLN A 37 48.27 10.25 9.72
N ASN A 38 47.94 11.20 10.59
CA ASN A 38 48.84 12.26 11.01
C ASN A 38 49.97 11.81 11.97
N ILE A 39 49.86 10.61 12.56
CA ILE A 39 50.80 10.10 13.57
C ILE A 39 51.59 8.90 13.05
N LEU A 40 50.88 7.93 12.46
CA LEU A 40 51.43 6.64 12.02
C LEU A 40 51.30 6.42 10.50
N GLY A 41 50.66 7.34 9.76
CA GLY A 41 50.45 7.19 8.31
C GLY A 41 49.50 6.06 7.94
N GLN A 42 48.58 5.69 8.83
CA GLN A 42 47.64 4.58 8.64
C GLN A 42 46.32 4.83 9.39
N VAL A 43 45.28 4.08 9.01
CA VAL A 43 44.03 3.92 9.78
C VAL A 43 44.10 2.60 10.52
N VAL A 44 43.70 2.59 11.80
CA VAL A 44 43.57 1.36 12.58
C VAL A 44 42.10 0.93 12.54
N TYR A 45 41.86 -0.27 12.00
CA TYR A 45 40.53 -0.88 11.96
C TYR A 45 40.36 -1.82 13.14
N VAL A 46 39.34 -1.58 13.95
CA VAL A 46 38.97 -2.44 15.08
C VAL A 46 37.59 -3.02 14.82
N GLN A 47 37.47 -4.33 14.96
CA GLN A 47 36.20 -5.04 14.88
C GLN A 47 35.88 -5.65 16.24
N LEU A 48 34.66 -5.42 16.72
CA LEU A 48 34.08 -6.07 17.88
C LEU A 48 32.89 -6.91 17.45
N GLY A 49 32.89 -8.18 17.84
CA GLY A 49 31.86 -9.15 17.43
C GLY A 49 32.07 -9.69 16.02
N THR A 50 31.19 -10.60 15.63
CA THR A 50 31.11 -11.11 14.26
C THR A 50 29.88 -10.47 13.62
N ASP A 51 30.00 -10.10 12.34
CA ASP A 51 28.82 -9.73 11.57
C ASP A 51 28.04 -10.99 11.16
N ASP A 52 27.47 -11.67 12.15
CA ASP A 52 26.69 -12.91 12.00
C ASP A 52 25.32 -12.76 12.66
N PHE A 53 24.75 -11.56 12.57
CA PHE A 53 23.37 -11.33 12.97
C PHE A 53 22.50 -12.30 12.17
N ALA A 54 21.73 -13.12 12.89
CA ALA A 54 20.72 -13.93 12.24
C ALA A 54 19.83 -12.95 11.48
N VAL A 55 19.89 -13.00 10.15
CA VAL A 55 18.94 -12.28 9.30
C VAL A 55 17.57 -12.73 9.81
N ALA A 56 16.76 -11.80 10.33
CA ALA A 56 15.36 -12.10 10.58
C ALA A 56 14.86 -12.82 9.32
N ALA A 57 14.22 -14.00 9.46
CA ALA A 57 13.97 -14.89 8.33
C ALA A 57 13.29 -14.09 7.20
N GLY A 58 14.08 -13.73 6.19
CA GLY A 58 13.62 -12.85 5.12
C GLY A 58 12.49 -13.52 4.39
N LYS A 59 11.46 -12.76 4.05
CA LYS A 59 10.37 -13.24 3.23
C LYS A 59 10.88 -13.50 1.82
N ILE A 60 10.59 -14.69 1.30
CA ILE A 60 10.95 -15.04 -0.06
C ILE A 60 9.72 -14.86 -0.94
N TYR A 61 9.81 -13.94 -1.90
CA TYR A 61 8.85 -13.77 -2.97
C TYR A 61 9.35 -14.52 -4.20
N THR A 62 8.46 -15.28 -4.84
CA THR A 62 8.72 -15.90 -6.14
C THR A 62 7.86 -15.20 -7.16
N GLU A 63 8.49 -14.40 -8.01
CA GLU A 63 7.80 -13.51 -8.94
C GLU A 63 8.36 -13.71 -10.36
N PRO A 64 7.53 -13.54 -11.41
CA PRO A 64 8.02 -13.51 -12.78
C PRO A 64 8.96 -12.31 -12.97
N LEU A 65 10.13 -12.57 -13.53
CA LEU A 65 11.12 -11.57 -13.89
C LEU A 65 11.12 -11.37 -15.41
N VAL A 66 11.00 -10.13 -15.84
CA VAL A 66 11.16 -9.72 -17.24
C VAL A 66 12.31 -8.73 -17.33
N VAL A 67 13.20 -8.90 -18.31
CA VAL A 67 14.25 -7.93 -18.59
C VAL A 67 13.96 -7.24 -19.91
N THR A 68 14.07 -5.92 -19.94
CA THR A 68 13.96 -5.10 -21.15
C THR A 68 15.27 -4.37 -21.41
N VAL A 69 15.77 -4.50 -22.63
CA VAL A 69 16.99 -3.85 -23.10
C VAL A 69 16.68 -3.18 -24.44
N ASP A 70 16.90 -1.87 -24.55
CA ASP A 70 16.65 -1.09 -25.77
C ASP A 70 15.23 -1.26 -26.36
N GLY A 71 14.24 -1.55 -25.51
CA GLY A 71 12.83 -1.72 -25.88
C GLY A 71 12.42 -3.16 -26.25
N GLU A 72 13.36 -4.10 -26.27
CA GLU A 72 13.09 -5.53 -26.48
C GLU A 72 13.05 -6.25 -25.12
N SER A 73 12.02 -7.07 -24.90
CA SER A 73 11.78 -7.76 -23.63
C SER A 73 11.99 -9.27 -23.73
N THR A 74 12.47 -9.87 -22.64
CA THR A 74 12.53 -11.33 -22.47
C THR A 74 11.13 -11.90 -22.21
N GLU A 75 10.96 -13.21 -22.44
CA GLU A 75 9.85 -13.95 -21.83
C GLU A 75 10.00 -13.93 -20.29
N PRO A 76 8.89 -14.02 -19.53
CA PRO A 76 8.95 -14.14 -18.08
C PRO A 76 9.73 -15.36 -17.61
N GLN A 77 10.57 -15.18 -16.58
CA GLN A 77 11.33 -16.26 -15.94
C GLN A 77 11.15 -16.22 -14.41
N ASP A 78 11.19 -17.36 -13.75
CA ASP A 78 11.07 -17.41 -12.28
C ASP A 78 12.30 -16.76 -11.63
N ALA A 79 12.06 -15.89 -10.66
CA ALA A 79 13.09 -15.31 -9.80
C ALA A 79 12.67 -15.34 -8.34
N SER A 80 13.66 -15.46 -7.45
CA SER A 80 13.44 -15.41 -6.00
C SER A 80 14.05 -14.15 -5.41
N VAL A 81 13.21 -13.37 -4.76
CA VAL A 81 13.59 -12.16 -4.04
C VAL A 81 13.47 -12.42 -2.56
N THR A 82 14.51 -12.06 -1.80
CA THR A 82 14.45 -12.02 -0.34
C THR A 82 14.25 -10.59 0.13
N VAL A 83 13.21 -10.35 0.93
CA VAL A 83 12.98 -9.08 1.61
C VAL A 83 13.06 -9.29 3.11
N VAL A 84 13.88 -8.49 3.79
CA VAL A 84 14.05 -8.53 5.24
C VAL A 84 13.54 -7.22 5.81
N ASP A 85 12.53 -7.28 6.67
CA ASP A 85 12.11 -6.14 7.48
C ASP A 85 13.10 -5.95 8.65
N ASN A 86 13.68 -4.75 8.75
CA ASN A 86 14.64 -4.42 9.79
C ASN A 86 13.97 -3.99 11.11
N GLY A 87 12.65 -3.78 11.12
CA GLY A 87 11.88 -3.36 12.30
C GLY A 87 12.03 -1.89 12.67
N ASP A 88 12.72 -1.09 11.85
CA ASP A 88 12.96 0.34 12.04
C ASP A 88 12.33 1.20 10.93
N GLY A 89 11.38 0.64 10.16
CA GLY A 89 10.79 1.28 8.99
C GLY A 89 11.67 1.22 7.74
N THR A 90 12.64 0.30 7.72
CA THR A 90 13.45 0.02 6.54
C THR A 90 13.47 -1.47 6.20
N ILE A 91 13.78 -1.79 4.94
CA ILE A 91 13.93 -3.16 4.45
C ILE A 91 15.30 -3.39 3.80
N ASN A 92 15.74 -4.64 3.78
CA ASN A 92 16.80 -5.10 2.88
C ASN A 92 16.18 -5.91 1.75
N PHE A 93 16.55 -5.59 0.51
CA PHE A 93 16.09 -6.25 -0.71
C PHE A 93 17.24 -7.03 -1.34
N VAL A 94 17.01 -8.28 -1.73
CA VAL A 94 17.97 -9.11 -2.44
C VAL A 94 17.30 -9.88 -3.57
N LEU A 95 17.63 -9.54 -4.82
CA LEU A 95 17.35 -10.40 -5.97
C LEU A 95 18.47 -11.44 -6.08
N ASN A 96 18.15 -12.71 -5.83
CA ASN A 96 19.13 -13.78 -5.77
C ASN A 96 19.44 -14.36 -7.16
N ASN A 97 20.73 -14.61 -7.43
CA ASN A 97 21.23 -15.35 -8.59
C ASN A 97 20.63 -14.88 -9.91
N PHE A 98 20.66 -13.57 -10.17
CA PHE A 98 20.11 -13.01 -11.39
C PHE A 98 20.85 -13.54 -12.63
N PHE A 99 20.09 -14.15 -13.55
CA PHE A 99 20.53 -14.50 -14.89
C PHE A 99 19.82 -13.62 -15.92
N LEU A 100 20.60 -12.98 -16.79
CA LEU A 100 20.06 -12.35 -17.98
C LEU A 100 19.93 -13.42 -19.07
N ARG A 101 18.70 -13.80 -19.39
CA ARG A 101 18.40 -14.82 -20.42
C ARG A 101 17.73 -14.17 -21.61
N MET A 102 18.44 -14.06 -22.73
CA MET A 102 17.94 -13.39 -23.93
C MET A 102 18.38 -14.15 -25.18
N GLU A 103 17.44 -14.43 -26.09
CA GLU A 103 17.69 -15.12 -27.37
C GLU A 103 18.48 -16.44 -27.25
N GLY A 104 18.27 -17.20 -26.17
CA GLY A 104 18.96 -18.47 -25.93
C GLY A 104 20.37 -18.37 -25.34
N TYR A 105 20.84 -17.15 -25.03
CA TYR A 105 22.02 -16.92 -24.20
C TYR A 105 21.60 -16.75 -22.74
N GLU A 106 22.37 -17.34 -21.84
CA GLU A 106 22.23 -17.14 -20.39
C GLU A 106 23.52 -16.49 -19.87
N MET A 107 23.39 -15.34 -19.23
CA MET A 107 24.51 -14.61 -18.64
C MET A 107 24.32 -14.55 -17.11
N PRO A 108 25.21 -15.18 -16.32
CA PRO A 108 25.18 -15.08 -14.85
C PRO A 108 25.59 -13.67 -14.41
N VAL A 109 24.65 -12.91 -13.87
CA VAL A 109 24.90 -11.53 -13.42
C VAL A 109 25.33 -11.51 -11.96
N GLY A 110 24.52 -12.04 -11.05
CA GLY A 110 24.86 -12.13 -9.63
C GLY A 110 23.72 -11.77 -8.70
N ASN A 111 24.02 -11.46 -7.45
CA ASN A 111 23.05 -10.97 -6.48
C ASN A 111 22.97 -9.44 -6.55
N VAL A 112 21.75 -8.92 -6.63
CA VAL A 112 21.48 -7.48 -6.52
C VAL A 112 20.91 -7.21 -5.14
N SER A 113 21.72 -6.58 -4.29
CA SER A 113 21.42 -6.37 -2.87
C SER A 113 21.38 -4.88 -2.55
N VAL A 114 20.35 -4.44 -1.83
CA VAL A 114 20.22 -3.06 -1.33
C VAL A 114 19.73 -3.13 0.12
N ALA A 115 20.43 -2.44 1.01
CA ALA A 115 20.14 -2.46 2.45
C ALA A 115 19.52 -1.14 2.93
N ASN A 116 18.75 -1.23 4.02
CA ASN A 116 18.14 -0.10 4.73
C ASN A 116 17.32 0.82 3.82
N ILE A 117 16.55 0.24 2.90
CA ILE A 117 15.63 1.00 2.03
C ILE A 117 14.48 1.51 2.90
N PRO A 118 14.23 2.82 3.00
CA PRO A 118 13.09 3.34 3.72
C PRO A 118 11.78 2.83 3.10
N THR A 119 10.84 2.44 3.95
CA THR A 119 9.50 2.05 3.52
C THR A 119 8.47 3.11 3.89
N THR A 120 7.35 3.10 3.18
CA THR A 120 6.15 3.84 3.53
C THR A 120 4.97 2.88 3.43
N GLU A 121 4.37 2.56 4.56
CA GLU A 121 3.08 1.90 4.58
C GLU A 121 2.02 2.90 4.14
N ALA A 122 1.33 2.55 3.07
CA ALA A 122 0.15 3.28 2.65
C ALA A 122 -1.08 2.54 3.15
N SER A 123 -2.15 3.30 3.24
CA SER A 123 -3.43 2.88 3.75
C SER A 123 -4.24 2.00 2.78
N ASP A 124 -3.74 1.81 1.55
CA ASP A 124 -4.18 0.76 0.62
C ASP A 124 -3.70 -0.65 1.03
N GLY A 125 -2.98 -0.76 2.16
CA GLY A 125 -2.41 -2.01 2.68
C GLY A 125 -1.11 -2.43 1.99
N LEU A 126 -0.53 -1.56 1.15
CA LEU A 126 0.73 -1.79 0.47
C LEU A 126 1.88 -1.05 1.16
N THR A 127 3.05 -1.68 1.15
CA THR A 127 4.31 -1.06 1.55
C THR A 127 5.08 -0.64 0.32
N TYR A 128 5.35 0.66 0.19
CA TYR A 128 6.12 1.25 -0.91
C TYR A 128 7.57 1.51 -0.49
N PHE A 129 8.50 1.37 -1.44
CA PHE A 129 9.91 1.62 -1.18
C PHE A 129 10.65 2.06 -2.45
N THR A 130 11.65 2.92 -2.27
CA THR A 130 12.48 3.41 -3.37
C THR A 130 13.92 3.54 -2.93
N PHE A 131 14.85 3.29 -3.86
CA PHE A 131 16.26 3.51 -3.69
C PHE A 131 16.85 4.09 -4.97
N GLU A 132 17.71 5.09 -4.82
CA GLU A 132 18.53 5.61 -5.91
C GLU A 132 19.95 5.77 -5.40
N GLY A 133 20.88 5.07 -6.03
CA GLY A 133 22.27 5.12 -5.60
C GLY A 133 23.17 4.11 -6.30
N PRO A 134 24.48 4.19 -6.05
CA PRO A 134 25.43 3.21 -6.56
C PRO A 134 25.27 1.89 -5.79
N ILE A 135 25.42 0.78 -6.51
CA ILE A 135 25.53 -0.57 -5.95
C ILE A 135 26.67 -1.33 -6.60
N ALA A 136 27.19 -2.34 -5.91
CA ALA A 136 28.00 -3.39 -6.51
C ALA A 136 27.17 -4.67 -6.60
N ILE A 137 27.23 -5.36 -7.74
CA ILE A 137 26.60 -6.67 -7.87
C ILE A 137 27.54 -7.71 -7.28
N GLU A 138 27.06 -8.48 -6.31
CA GLU A 138 27.82 -9.52 -5.63
C GLU A 138 27.77 -10.83 -6.42
N PRO A 139 28.74 -11.74 -6.24
CA PRO A 139 28.63 -13.10 -6.78
C PRO A 139 27.34 -13.76 -6.27
N GLY A 140 26.69 -14.53 -7.14
CA GLY A 140 25.55 -15.34 -6.73
C GLY A 140 25.97 -16.53 -5.86
N ASN A 141 25.01 -17.12 -5.16
CA ASN A 141 25.20 -18.25 -4.24
C ASN A 141 24.65 -19.58 -4.78
N MET A 142 24.44 -19.68 -6.11
CA MET A 142 23.96 -20.89 -6.77
C MET A 142 24.96 -22.05 -6.62
N GLU A 143 24.49 -23.21 -6.15
CA GLU A 143 25.32 -24.41 -5.99
C GLU A 143 25.94 -24.83 -7.34
N GLY A 144 27.25 -25.09 -7.34
CA GLY A 144 27.98 -25.54 -8.53
C GLY A 144 28.56 -24.41 -9.39
N MET A 145 28.38 -23.15 -8.99
CA MET A 145 28.98 -21.98 -9.64
C MET A 145 30.06 -21.37 -8.75
N SER A 146 31.16 -20.90 -9.34
CA SER A 146 32.24 -20.21 -8.62
C SER A 146 32.08 -18.69 -8.68
N ASP A 147 32.68 -17.96 -7.74
CA ASP A 147 32.61 -16.50 -7.70
C ASP A 147 33.10 -15.83 -9.00
N GLU A 148 34.05 -16.46 -9.70
CA GLU A 148 34.63 -15.98 -10.96
C GLU A 148 33.69 -16.16 -12.17
N ASP A 149 32.64 -16.98 -12.05
CA ASP A 149 31.68 -17.21 -13.13
C ASP A 149 30.66 -16.06 -13.25
N TRP A 150 30.52 -15.22 -12.22
CA TRP A 150 29.56 -14.12 -12.18
C TRP A 150 30.12 -12.85 -12.81
N LEU A 151 29.36 -12.25 -13.73
CA LEU A 151 29.79 -11.03 -14.42
C LEU A 151 29.69 -9.78 -13.56
N GLY A 152 28.68 -9.69 -12.69
CA GLY A 152 28.37 -8.53 -11.88
C GLY A 152 29.55 -7.97 -11.07
N PRO A 153 30.26 -8.80 -10.29
CA PRO A 153 31.45 -8.37 -9.53
C PRO A 153 32.56 -7.74 -10.38
N MET A 154 32.62 -8.06 -11.67
CA MET A 154 33.64 -7.54 -12.58
C MET A 154 33.29 -6.15 -13.15
N ILE A 155 32.03 -5.71 -13.03
CA ILE A 155 31.54 -4.43 -13.57
C ILE A 155 31.94 -3.26 -12.66
N GLY A 156 32.06 -3.50 -11.35
CA GLY A 156 32.28 -2.46 -10.34
C GLY A 156 30.98 -1.80 -9.89
N GLU A 157 31.08 -0.61 -9.30
CA GLU A 157 29.90 0.13 -8.84
C GLU A 157 29.11 0.71 -10.02
N ILE A 158 27.79 0.49 -10.02
CA ILE A 158 26.86 0.95 -11.04
C ILE A 158 25.67 1.69 -10.41
N PRO A 159 25.12 2.72 -11.07
CA PRO A 159 23.89 3.35 -10.63
C PRO A 159 22.70 2.39 -10.75
N LEU A 160 21.89 2.35 -9.70
CA LEU A 160 20.61 1.66 -9.65
C LEU A 160 19.52 2.65 -9.25
N VAL A 161 18.42 2.64 -9.99
CA VAL A 161 17.12 3.14 -9.52
C VAL A 161 16.23 1.94 -9.28
N LEU A 162 15.79 1.77 -8.04
CA LEU A 162 14.88 0.72 -7.61
C LEU A 162 13.59 1.37 -7.10
N GLN A 163 12.46 0.87 -7.58
CA GLN A 163 11.15 1.26 -7.09
C GLN A 163 10.32 0.00 -6.91
N GLY A 164 9.68 -0.13 -5.75
CA GLY A 164 8.87 -1.30 -5.48
C GLY A 164 7.70 -1.03 -4.56
N LYS A 165 6.78 -1.98 -4.58
CA LYS A 165 5.68 -2.08 -3.63
C LYS A 165 5.40 -3.55 -3.33
N MET A 166 4.90 -3.81 -2.13
CA MET A 166 4.65 -5.18 -1.66
C MET A 166 3.51 -5.25 -0.66
N ASN A 167 2.95 -6.44 -0.49
CA ASN A 167 2.12 -6.81 0.65
C ASN A 167 2.53 -8.19 1.16
N GLU A 168 1.67 -8.84 1.95
CA GLU A 168 1.95 -10.18 2.44
C GLU A 168 2.11 -11.21 1.31
N ASP A 169 1.39 -11.10 0.20
CA ASP A 169 1.39 -12.19 -0.78
C ASP A 169 2.20 -11.88 -2.04
N LYS A 170 2.45 -10.59 -2.32
CA LYS A 170 2.92 -10.14 -3.62
C LYS A 170 4.01 -9.08 -3.51
N LEU A 171 4.92 -9.11 -4.48
CA LEU A 171 5.97 -8.13 -4.67
C LEU A 171 6.01 -7.66 -6.13
N PHE A 172 6.10 -6.36 -6.33
CA PHE A 172 6.37 -5.74 -7.62
C PHE A 172 7.53 -4.78 -7.49
N VAL A 173 8.55 -4.96 -8.33
CA VAL A 173 9.74 -4.10 -8.32
C VAL A 173 10.19 -3.82 -9.75
N THR A 174 10.61 -2.58 -9.98
CA THR A 174 11.35 -2.19 -11.17
C THR A 174 12.75 -1.77 -10.77
N LEU A 175 13.75 -2.25 -11.53
CA LEU A 175 15.15 -1.92 -11.37
C LEU A 175 15.65 -1.35 -12.70
N ASN A 176 16.17 -0.13 -12.69
CA ASN A 176 16.88 0.44 -13.83
C ASN A 176 18.37 0.41 -13.52
N ILE A 177 19.07 -0.49 -14.19
CA ILE A 177 20.52 -0.69 -14.04
C ILE A 177 21.21 0.05 -15.19
N VAL A 178 22.08 1.00 -14.86
CA VAL A 178 22.79 1.80 -15.86
C VAL A 178 24.17 1.20 -16.13
N LEU A 179 24.37 0.67 -17.35
CA LEU A 179 25.62 0.08 -17.82
C LEU A 179 26.23 0.97 -18.91
N GLY A 180 26.99 2.00 -18.51
CA GLY A 180 27.50 3.00 -19.44
C GLY A 180 26.35 3.83 -20.04
N ASP A 181 26.19 3.76 -21.37
CA ASP A 181 25.11 4.47 -22.09
C ASP A 181 23.81 3.66 -22.20
N GLN A 182 23.80 2.40 -21.76
CA GLN A 182 22.66 1.49 -21.88
C GLN A 182 21.91 1.37 -20.55
N ILE A 183 20.57 1.31 -20.61
CA ILE A 183 19.72 1.06 -19.45
C ILE A 183 19.12 -0.33 -19.60
N VAL A 184 19.38 -1.19 -18.62
CA VAL A 184 18.74 -2.49 -18.48
C VAL A 184 17.61 -2.35 -17.46
N GLN A 185 16.38 -2.55 -17.90
CA GLN A 185 15.21 -2.53 -17.04
C GLN A 185 14.89 -3.96 -16.61
N VAL A 186 14.80 -4.20 -15.31
CA VAL A 186 14.38 -5.48 -14.76
C VAL A 186 13.06 -5.24 -14.03
N GLN A 187 12.02 -5.95 -14.43
CA GLN A 187 10.73 -5.98 -13.74
C GLN A 187 10.61 -7.31 -13.01
N LEU A 188 10.23 -7.26 -11.74
CA LEU A 188 9.87 -8.40 -10.91
C LEU A 188 8.40 -8.28 -10.56
N GLY A 189 7.65 -9.35 -10.79
CA GLY A 189 6.22 -9.40 -10.54
C GLY A 189 5.43 -8.64 -11.60
N THR A 190 4.12 -8.59 -11.36
CA THR A 190 3.18 -7.82 -12.15
C THR A 190 2.51 -6.78 -11.26
N ASP A 191 2.22 -5.61 -11.83
CA ASP A 191 1.60 -4.50 -11.10
C ASP A 191 0.07 -4.66 -11.02
N ASP A 192 -0.37 -5.74 -10.40
CA ASP A 192 -1.77 -6.10 -10.17
C ASP A 192 -1.91 -6.58 -8.72
N PHE A 193 -1.73 -5.67 -7.78
CA PHE A 193 -1.97 -5.97 -6.37
C PHE A 193 -3.47 -6.20 -6.15
N PRO A 194 -3.86 -7.27 -5.42
CA PRO A 194 -5.22 -7.35 -4.94
C PRO A 194 -5.44 -6.15 -4.02
N VAL A 195 -6.33 -5.26 -4.44
CA VAL A 195 -6.75 -4.10 -3.66
C VAL A 195 -7.24 -4.61 -2.30
N ALA A 196 -6.85 -3.97 -1.19
CA ALA A 196 -7.35 -4.31 0.16
C ALA A 196 -8.85 -4.62 0.08
N ALA A 197 -9.28 -5.76 0.65
CA ALA A 197 -10.61 -6.33 0.42
C ALA A 197 -11.70 -5.28 0.63
N GLY A 198 -12.15 -4.65 -0.46
CA GLY A 198 -13.10 -3.56 -0.40
C GLY A 198 -14.38 -4.05 0.26
N LYS A 199 -15.00 -3.19 1.05
CA LYS A 199 -16.28 -3.48 1.66
C LYS A 199 -17.33 -3.60 0.57
N ILE A 200 -18.06 -4.71 0.58
CA ILE A 200 -19.15 -4.96 -0.37
C ILE A 200 -20.46 -4.49 0.28
N TYR A 201 -21.08 -3.49 -0.33
CA TYR A 201 -22.45 -3.09 -0.02
C TYR A 201 -23.39 -3.77 -1.00
N THR A 202 -24.41 -4.46 -0.47
CA THR A 202 -25.52 -4.99 -1.26
C THR A 202 -26.71 -4.06 -1.07
N GLU A 203 -26.99 -3.22 -2.06
CA GLU A 203 -28.01 -2.18 -1.98
C GLU A 203 -28.99 -2.30 -3.15
N PRO A 204 -30.28 -1.95 -2.96
CA PRO A 204 -31.21 -1.88 -4.07
C PRO A 204 -30.75 -0.78 -5.05
N LEU A 205 -30.62 -1.15 -6.32
CA LEU A 205 -30.36 -0.23 -7.42
C LEU A 205 -31.66 0.10 -8.14
N VAL A 206 -31.86 1.37 -8.48
CA VAL A 206 -32.96 1.86 -9.29
C VAL A 206 -32.38 2.69 -10.44
N VAL A 207 -32.86 2.45 -11.67
CA VAL A 207 -32.50 3.25 -12.83
C VAL A 207 -33.64 4.22 -13.13
N ILE A 208 -33.30 5.49 -13.34
CA ILE A 208 -34.24 6.56 -13.67
C ILE A 208 -33.83 7.16 -15.01
N VAL A 209 -34.75 7.12 -15.97
CA VAL A 209 -34.57 7.69 -17.31
C VAL A 209 -35.75 8.59 -17.63
N ASP A 210 -35.48 9.85 -17.96
CA ASP A 210 -36.52 10.84 -18.29
C ASP A 210 -37.62 10.99 -17.20
N GLY A 211 -37.27 10.70 -15.94
CA GLY A 211 -38.16 10.77 -14.78
C GLY A 211 -38.97 9.51 -14.49
N GLU A 212 -38.89 8.49 -15.35
CA GLU A 212 -39.49 7.18 -15.12
C GLU A 212 -38.47 6.26 -14.43
N SER A 213 -38.94 5.47 -13.47
CA SER A 213 -38.10 4.64 -12.60
C SER A 213 -38.30 3.16 -12.87
N SER A 214 -37.21 2.38 -12.87
CA SER A 214 -37.27 0.93 -12.82
C SER A 214 -37.80 0.44 -11.47
N GLU A 215 -38.18 -0.85 -11.42
CA GLU A 215 -38.28 -1.57 -10.15
C GLU A 215 -36.86 -1.71 -9.53
N PRO A 216 -36.75 -1.79 -8.19
CA PRO A 216 -35.47 -2.07 -7.54
C PRO A 216 -34.88 -3.41 -7.98
N GLN A 217 -33.57 -3.42 -8.18
CA GLN A 217 -32.80 -4.61 -8.53
C GLN A 217 -31.60 -4.78 -7.59
N ASP A 218 -31.18 -6.01 -7.35
CA ASP A 218 -30.00 -6.27 -6.52
C ASP A 218 -28.74 -5.79 -7.25
N ALA A 219 -27.89 -5.04 -6.55
CA ALA A 219 -26.58 -4.63 -7.01
C ALA A 219 -25.56 -4.78 -5.89
N SER A 220 -24.31 -5.00 -6.28
CA SER A 220 -23.18 -5.03 -5.35
C SER A 220 -22.20 -3.93 -5.70
N VAL A 221 -21.85 -3.14 -4.70
CA VAL A 221 -20.84 -2.09 -4.80
C VAL A 221 -19.67 -2.46 -3.92
N THR A 222 -18.48 -2.44 -4.50
CA THR A 222 -17.24 -2.54 -3.73
C THR A 222 -16.73 -1.13 -3.47
N VAL A 223 -16.52 -0.79 -2.20
CA VAL A 223 -15.83 0.45 -1.80
C VAL A 223 -14.53 0.06 -1.09
N VAL A 224 -13.42 0.59 -1.57
CA VAL A 224 -12.10 0.44 -0.95
C VAL A 224 -11.77 1.77 -0.30
N ASP A 225 -11.49 1.77 0.99
CA ASP A 225 -10.84 2.90 1.64
C ASP A 225 -9.34 2.85 1.32
N ASN A 226 -8.84 3.92 0.68
CA ASN A 226 -7.41 4.04 0.38
C ASN A 226 -6.64 4.59 1.58
N GLY A 227 -7.35 5.03 2.65
CA GLY A 227 -6.96 5.67 3.92
C GLY A 227 -6.02 6.87 3.87
N ASP A 228 -5.86 7.45 2.68
CA ASP A 228 -5.31 8.79 2.48
C ASP A 228 -6.41 9.86 2.45
N GLY A 229 -7.62 9.51 2.93
CA GLY A 229 -8.82 10.33 2.82
C GLY A 229 -9.49 10.23 1.45
N THR A 230 -9.20 9.20 0.67
CA THR A 230 -9.88 8.89 -0.59
C THR A 230 -10.41 7.45 -0.62
N ILE A 231 -11.38 7.19 -1.50
CA ILE A 231 -11.95 5.85 -1.73
C ILE A 231 -11.90 5.47 -3.20
N ASN A 232 -11.87 4.17 -3.49
CA ASN A 232 -12.21 3.62 -4.80
C ASN A 232 -13.63 3.04 -4.75
N PHE A 233 -14.45 3.37 -5.74
CA PHE A 233 -15.83 2.92 -5.88
C PHE A 233 -15.95 2.03 -7.12
N VAL A 234 -16.58 0.86 -6.98
CA VAL A 234 -16.89 -0.03 -8.10
C VAL A 234 -18.32 -0.54 -7.99
N LEU A 235 -19.19 -0.13 -8.90
CA LEU A 235 -20.47 -0.79 -9.13
C LEU A 235 -20.23 -1.99 -10.06
N ASN A 236 -20.36 -3.20 -9.51
CA ASN A 236 -20.05 -4.42 -10.23
C ASN A 236 -21.22 -4.88 -11.12
N ASN A 237 -20.90 -5.32 -12.34
CA ASN A 237 -21.82 -5.98 -13.27
C ASN A 237 -23.15 -5.21 -13.45
N PHE A 238 -23.07 -3.92 -13.74
CA PHE A 238 -24.26 -3.10 -13.89
C PHE A 238 -25.07 -3.57 -15.11
N PHE A 239 -26.35 -3.91 -14.86
CA PHE A 239 -27.36 -4.10 -15.88
C PHE A 239 -28.35 -2.96 -15.83
N LEU A 240 -28.60 -2.32 -16.97
CA LEU A 240 -29.72 -1.41 -17.12
C LEU A 240 -30.97 -2.25 -17.40
N ARG A 241 -31.85 -2.38 -16.39
CA ARG A 241 -33.13 -3.08 -16.54
C ARG A 241 -34.28 -2.10 -16.46
N MET A 242 -35.05 -1.99 -17.54
CA MET A 242 -36.21 -1.08 -17.60
C MET A 242 -37.27 -1.65 -18.53
N GLU A 243 -38.54 -1.63 -18.09
CA GLU A 243 -39.70 -2.10 -18.87
C GLU A 243 -39.54 -3.53 -19.48
N GLY A 244 -38.81 -4.41 -18.81
CA GLY A 244 -38.56 -5.78 -19.29
C GLY A 244 -37.43 -5.92 -20.30
N TYR A 245 -36.74 -4.83 -20.64
CA TYR A 245 -35.45 -4.86 -21.32
C TYR A 245 -34.32 -4.96 -20.29
N GLU A 246 -33.30 -5.74 -20.61
CA GLU A 246 -32.09 -5.89 -19.82
C GLU A 246 -30.89 -5.66 -20.73
N MET A 247 -30.05 -4.69 -20.36
CA MET A 247 -28.86 -4.33 -21.12
C MET A 247 -27.62 -4.48 -20.21
N PRO A 248 -26.69 -5.40 -20.50
CA PRO A 248 -25.43 -5.53 -19.78
C PRO A 248 -24.54 -4.31 -20.06
N VAL A 249 -24.33 -3.46 -19.05
CA VAL A 249 -23.54 -2.25 -19.19
C VAL A 249 -22.08 -2.51 -18.83
N GLY A 250 -21.77 -3.02 -17.64
CA GLY A 250 -20.40 -3.37 -17.24
C GLY A 250 -20.06 -2.92 -15.83
N ASN A 251 -18.78 -2.85 -15.52
CA ASN A 251 -18.29 -2.33 -14.25
C ASN A 251 -18.12 -0.81 -14.36
N VAL A 252 -18.70 -0.07 -13.41
CA VAL A 252 -18.49 1.38 -13.30
C VAL A 252 -17.54 1.61 -12.13
N SER A 253 -16.30 2.00 -12.45
CA SER A 253 -15.23 2.21 -11.48
C SER A 253 -14.77 3.66 -11.45
N VAL A 254 -14.49 4.17 -10.26
CA VAL A 254 -13.89 5.48 -10.04
C VAL A 254 -12.87 5.35 -8.90
N ALA A 255 -11.64 5.78 -9.14
CA ALA A 255 -10.56 5.69 -8.16
C ALA A 255 -10.29 7.05 -7.50
N ASN A 256 -9.72 6.99 -6.29
CA ASN A 256 -9.20 8.13 -5.53
C ASN A 256 -10.24 9.26 -5.34
N ILE A 257 -11.50 8.90 -5.07
CA ILE A 257 -12.55 9.88 -4.78
C ILE A 257 -12.28 10.48 -3.39
N PRO A 258 -12.07 11.79 -3.26
CA PRO A 258 -11.90 12.42 -1.96
C PRO A 258 -13.14 12.24 -1.08
N THR A 259 -12.92 11.94 0.19
CA THR A 259 -13.99 11.82 1.19
C THR A 259 -13.99 13.00 2.16
N THR A 260 -15.13 13.21 2.81
CA THR A 260 -15.27 14.15 3.92
C THR A 260 -16.11 13.49 4.99
N GLU A 261 -15.52 13.24 6.15
CA GLU A 261 -16.25 12.81 7.34
C GLU A 261 -16.96 14.00 7.96
N ALA A 262 -18.26 13.86 8.20
CA ALA A 262 -19.07 14.87 8.87
C ALA A 262 -19.29 14.51 10.34
N SER A 263 -19.65 15.52 11.15
CA SER A 263 -19.94 15.37 12.59
C SER A 263 -21.11 14.43 12.90
N ASP A 264 -21.85 14.04 11.87
CA ASP A 264 -23.03 13.21 11.91
C ASP A 264 -22.71 11.71 11.71
N GLY A 265 -21.42 11.36 11.61
CA GLY A 265 -20.95 9.98 11.48
C GLY A 265 -21.04 9.43 10.05
N LEU A 266 -21.36 10.27 9.07
CA LEU A 266 -21.40 9.89 7.66
C LEU A 266 -20.14 10.35 6.92
N THR A 267 -19.70 9.51 5.99
CA THR A 267 -18.64 9.82 5.04
C THR A 267 -19.25 10.21 3.72
N TYR A 268 -19.00 11.44 3.26
CA TYR A 268 -19.49 11.97 1.99
C TYR A 268 -18.41 11.93 0.91
N PHE A 269 -18.80 11.72 -0.34
CA PHE A 269 -17.88 11.70 -1.46
C PHE A 269 -18.56 12.14 -2.76
N THR A 270 -17.79 12.77 -3.64
CA THR A 270 -18.28 13.24 -4.93
C THR A 270 -17.21 13.11 -6.00
N PHE A 271 -17.62 12.75 -7.21
CA PHE A 271 -16.79 12.76 -8.40
C PHE A 271 -17.56 13.41 -9.56
N ASP A 272 -16.86 14.21 -10.35
CA ASP A 272 -17.37 14.80 -11.59
C ASP A 272 -16.24 14.76 -12.62
N GLY A 273 -16.38 13.88 -13.59
CA GLY A 273 -15.33 13.65 -14.57
C GLY A 273 -15.65 12.57 -15.59
N PRO A 274 -14.77 12.41 -16.59
CA PRO A 274 -14.89 11.33 -17.57
C PRO A 274 -14.52 9.98 -16.96
N ILE A 275 -15.18 8.92 -17.43
CA ILE A 275 -14.85 7.52 -17.15
C ILE A 275 -14.96 6.66 -18.40
N THR A 276 -14.35 5.49 -18.39
CA THR A 276 -14.70 4.38 -19.27
C THR A 276 -15.38 3.29 -18.47
N ILE A 277 -16.34 2.58 -19.07
CA ILE A 277 -16.98 1.42 -18.43
C ILE A 277 -16.23 0.16 -18.87
N GLU A 278 -15.77 -0.61 -17.91
CA GLU A 278 -15.05 -1.86 -18.15
C GLU A 278 -16.02 -3.03 -18.35
N PRO A 279 -15.60 -4.13 -19.01
CA PRO A 279 -16.38 -5.36 -19.00
C PRO A 279 -16.63 -5.81 -17.57
N GLY A 280 -17.83 -6.29 -17.28
CA GLY A 280 -18.10 -6.93 -16.00
C GLY A 280 -17.53 -8.34 -15.92
N ASN A 281 -17.49 -8.88 -14.71
CA ASN A 281 -16.89 -10.17 -14.37
C ASN A 281 -17.93 -11.26 -14.03
N MET A 282 -19.18 -11.08 -14.46
CA MET A 282 -20.25 -12.06 -14.25
C MET A 282 -19.94 -13.39 -14.94
N GLU A 283 -20.01 -14.49 -14.19
CA GLU A 283 -19.79 -15.84 -14.72
C GLU A 283 -20.76 -16.13 -15.88
N GLY A 284 -20.22 -16.64 -16.99
CA GLY A 284 -20.99 -17.02 -18.17
C GLY A 284 -21.21 -15.92 -19.20
N MET A 285 -20.64 -14.73 -18.99
CA MET A 285 -20.59 -13.65 -19.98
C MET A 285 -19.16 -13.40 -20.45
N SER A 286 -19.01 -13.03 -21.71
CA SER A 286 -17.74 -12.65 -22.33
C SER A 286 -17.58 -11.12 -22.38
N ASP A 287 -16.34 -10.64 -22.54
CA ASP A 287 -16.05 -9.20 -22.62
C ASP A 287 -16.84 -8.50 -23.74
N GLU A 288 -17.13 -9.21 -24.84
CA GLU A 288 -17.88 -8.70 -25.99
C GLU A 288 -19.39 -8.55 -25.72
N ASP A 289 -19.91 -9.17 -24.66
CA ASP A 289 -21.33 -9.07 -24.31
C ASP A 289 -21.68 -7.76 -23.60
N TRP A 290 -20.67 -7.03 -23.09
CA TRP A 290 -20.85 -5.78 -22.35
C TRP A 290 -20.90 -4.57 -23.28
N LEU A 291 -21.91 -3.72 -23.09
CA LEU A 291 -22.07 -2.51 -23.90
C LEU A 291 -21.07 -1.42 -23.52
N GLY A 292 -20.75 -1.28 -22.24
CA GLY A 292 -19.92 -0.22 -21.67
C GLY A 292 -18.59 0.02 -22.39
N PRO A 293 -17.77 -1.02 -22.59
CA PRO A 293 -16.50 -0.91 -23.30
C PRO A 293 -16.63 -0.37 -24.74
N MET A 294 -17.79 -0.52 -25.37
CA MET A 294 -18.05 -0.07 -26.74
C MET A 294 -18.48 1.40 -26.81
N ILE A 295 -18.89 2.01 -25.71
CA ILE A 295 -19.37 3.40 -25.66
C ILE A 295 -18.20 4.39 -25.70
N GLY A 296 -17.04 4.00 -25.15
CA GLY A 296 -15.87 4.86 -24.98
C GLY A 296 -15.95 5.71 -23.71
N GLU A 297 -15.22 6.82 -23.70
CA GLU A 297 -15.18 7.74 -22.56
C GLU A 297 -16.49 8.54 -22.46
N ILE A 298 -17.11 8.54 -21.28
CA ILE A 298 -18.36 9.24 -20.99
C ILE A 298 -18.28 10.08 -19.71
N PRO A 299 -18.99 11.20 -19.62
CA PRO A 299 -19.12 11.96 -18.38
C PRO A 299 -19.92 11.18 -17.33
N LEU A 300 -19.41 11.19 -16.09
CA LEU A 300 -20.08 10.69 -14.90
C LEU A 300 -20.08 11.78 -13.82
N VAL A 301 -21.25 12.03 -13.24
CA VAL A 301 -21.36 12.70 -11.94
C VAL A 301 -21.80 11.67 -10.92
N LEU A 302 -20.98 11.46 -9.89
CA LEU A 302 -21.23 10.55 -8.80
C LEU A 302 -21.27 11.34 -7.49
N GLN A 303 -22.30 11.11 -6.70
CA GLN A 303 -22.45 11.68 -5.36
C GLN A 303 -22.90 10.59 -4.43
N GLY A 304 -22.26 10.47 -3.28
CA GLY A 304 -22.61 9.43 -2.33
C GLY A 304 -22.31 9.80 -0.90
N LYS A 305 -22.89 9.00 -0.02
CA LYS A 305 -22.62 8.99 1.41
C LYS A 305 -22.74 7.58 1.97
N MET A 306 -21.97 7.29 3.00
CA MET A 306 -21.92 5.95 3.59
C MET A 306 -21.60 5.99 5.08
N ASN A 307 -21.86 4.86 5.75
CA ASN A 307 -21.35 4.53 7.08
C ASN A 307 -20.97 3.04 7.14
N GLU A 308 -20.78 2.50 8.34
CA GLU A 308 -20.42 1.09 8.54
C GLU A 308 -21.46 0.07 8.06
N ASP A 309 -22.71 0.45 7.80
CA ASP A 309 -23.74 -0.51 7.41
C ASP A 309 -24.38 -0.22 6.06
N LYS A 310 -24.34 1.03 5.61
CA LYS A 310 -25.21 1.51 4.54
C LYS A 310 -24.48 2.40 3.56
N LEU A 311 -24.87 2.27 2.30
CA LEU A 311 -24.37 3.08 1.19
C LEU A 311 -25.55 3.70 0.43
N PHE A 312 -25.46 5.00 0.16
CA PHE A 312 -26.36 5.68 -0.76
C PHE A 312 -25.55 6.42 -1.81
N VAL A 313 -25.81 6.16 -3.09
CA VAL A 313 -25.10 6.80 -4.20
C VAL A 313 -26.07 7.14 -5.32
N THR A 314 -25.89 8.32 -5.92
CA THR A 314 -26.49 8.69 -7.19
C THR A 314 -25.41 8.84 -8.24
N LEU A 315 -25.59 8.20 -9.39
CA LEU A 315 -24.75 8.32 -10.57
C LEU A 315 -25.58 8.93 -11.69
N ASN A 316 -25.09 9.98 -12.33
CA ASN A 316 -25.65 10.51 -13.56
C ASN A 316 -24.69 10.18 -14.69
N ILE A 317 -25.11 9.24 -15.54
CA ILE A 317 -24.34 8.76 -16.68
C ILE A 317 -24.89 9.42 -17.94
N VAL A 318 -24.05 10.13 -18.68
CA VAL A 318 -24.46 10.79 -19.92
C VAL A 318 -24.18 9.87 -21.11
N LEU A 319 -25.25 9.36 -21.73
CA LEU A 319 -25.20 8.50 -22.92
C LEU A 319 -25.71 9.29 -24.14
N GLY A 320 -24.80 9.98 -24.82
CA GLY A 320 -25.17 10.90 -25.90
C GLY A 320 -25.96 12.10 -25.37
N ASP A 321 -27.21 12.27 -25.83
CA ASP A 321 -28.09 13.37 -25.40
C ASP A 321 -28.97 12.99 -24.18
N GLN A 322 -28.92 11.74 -23.72
CA GLN A 322 -29.77 11.24 -22.63
C GLN A 322 -28.96 11.11 -21.33
N ILE A 323 -29.57 11.48 -20.20
CA ILE A 323 -29.01 11.27 -18.87
C ILE A 323 -29.71 10.06 -18.26
N VAL A 324 -28.93 9.04 -17.93
CA VAL A 324 -29.37 7.88 -17.16
C VAL A 324 -28.94 8.11 -15.72
N GLN A 325 -29.91 8.29 -14.83
CA GLN A 325 -29.64 8.37 -13.40
C GLN A 325 -29.72 6.96 -12.81
N VAL A 326 -28.73 6.58 -12.01
CA VAL A 326 -28.70 5.34 -11.24
C VAL A 326 -28.67 5.73 -9.77
N GLN A 327 -29.62 5.22 -8.99
CA GLN A 327 -29.63 5.36 -7.54
C GLN A 327 -29.33 4.01 -6.92
N LEU A 328 -28.38 3.98 -5.99
CA LEU A 328 -28.01 2.83 -5.17
C LEU A 328 -28.38 3.13 -3.73
N GLY A 329 -29.10 2.20 -3.10
CA GLY A 329 -29.54 2.31 -1.72
C GLY A 329 -30.69 3.30 -1.53
N THR A 330 -31.03 3.52 -0.27
CA THR A 330 -32.06 4.45 0.15
C THR A 330 -31.48 5.54 1.06
N ASP A 331 -31.95 6.77 0.89
CA ASP A 331 -31.50 7.90 1.70
C ASP A 331 -32.29 8.02 3.02
N ASP A 332 -32.08 7.03 3.89
CA ASP A 332 -32.68 6.93 5.23
C ASP A 332 -31.61 6.45 6.22
N PHE A 333 -30.54 7.24 6.33
CA PHE A 333 -29.51 7.02 7.36
C PHE A 333 -30.08 7.36 8.74
N VAL A 334 -29.89 6.45 9.70
CA VAL A 334 -30.08 6.75 11.11
C VAL A 334 -28.81 7.45 11.57
N VAL A 335 -28.89 8.76 11.68
CA VAL A 335 -27.75 9.60 12.03
C VAL A 335 -27.67 9.66 13.56
N SER A 336 -26.82 8.84 14.18
CA SER A 336 -26.39 9.07 15.57
C SER A 336 -25.26 10.10 15.53
N LYS A 337 -25.50 11.30 16.04
CA LYS A 337 -24.43 12.31 16.12
C LYS A 337 -23.31 11.76 16.98
N LYS A 338 -22.06 12.00 16.61
CA LYS A 338 -20.92 11.61 17.46
C LYS A 338 -21.11 12.25 18.85
N GLY A 339 -21.15 11.43 19.89
CA GLY A 339 -21.43 11.87 21.27
C GLY A 339 -22.91 11.89 21.69
N ASP A 340 -23.87 11.53 20.83
CA ASP A 340 -25.28 11.27 21.17
C ASP A 340 -25.43 9.80 21.64
N VAL A 341 -24.95 9.54 22.85
CA VAL A 341 -24.89 8.19 23.43
C VAL A 341 -26.27 7.73 23.92
N ASN A 342 -27.17 8.67 24.20
CA ASN A 342 -28.52 8.36 24.66
C ASN A 342 -29.55 8.21 23.51
N GLY A 343 -29.17 8.60 22.28
CA GLY A 343 -29.98 8.46 21.07
C GLY A 343 -31.12 9.48 20.94
N ASP A 344 -31.05 10.63 21.63
CA ASP A 344 -32.08 11.67 21.64
C ASP A 344 -31.87 12.77 20.59
N SER A 345 -30.82 12.65 19.77
CA SER A 345 -30.43 13.58 18.71
C SER A 345 -29.85 14.93 19.19
N GLU A 346 -29.63 15.12 20.48
CA GLU A 346 -28.92 16.25 21.08
C GLU A 346 -27.63 15.76 21.76
N ILE A 347 -26.55 16.56 21.75
CA ILE A 347 -25.35 16.23 22.55
C ILE A 347 -25.41 17.07 23.81
N THR A 348 -25.72 16.44 24.92
CA THR A 348 -25.90 17.08 26.21
C THR A 348 -25.17 16.32 27.30
N ILE A 349 -25.26 16.82 28.54
CA ILE A 349 -24.70 16.09 29.68
C ILE A 349 -25.40 14.73 29.90
N ALA A 350 -26.60 14.54 29.35
CA ALA A 350 -27.30 13.27 29.42
C ALA A 350 -26.56 12.16 28.66
N ASP A 351 -25.85 12.50 27.58
CA ASP A 351 -24.99 11.57 26.85
C ASP A 351 -23.75 11.21 27.64
N GLY A 352 -23.14 12.19 28.33
CA GLY A 352 -22.07 11.90 29.27
C GLY A 352 -22.54 10.95 30.38
N VAL A 353 -23.76 11.13 30.88
CA VAL A 353 -24.34 10.18 31.85
C VAL A 353 -24.56 8.80 31.23
N ALA A 354 -24.97 8.73 29.96
CA ALA A 354 -25.11 7.46 29.25
C ALA A 354 -23.75 6.73 29.10
N VAL A 355 -22.66 7.44 28.79
CA VAL A 355 -21.29 6.87 28.81
C VAL A 355 -20.96 6.27 30.19
N LEU A 356 -21.25 6.99 31.28
CA LEU A 356 -20.99 6.49 32.64
C LEU A 356 -21.82 5.24 32.96
N ASN A 357 -23.05 5.15 32.45
CA ASN A 357 -23.89 3.97 32.59
C ASN A 357 -23.34 2.79 31.77
N ALA A 358 -22.86 3.04 30.55
CA ALA A 358 -22.19 2.04 29.72
C ALA A 358 -20.92 1.48 30.40
N MET A 359 -20.11 2.35 31.02
CA MET A 359 -18.95 1.94 31.84
C MET A 359 -19.36 1.05 33.03
N ALA A 360 -20.58 1.23 33.56
CA ALA A 360 -21.13 0.41 34.63
C ALA A 360 -21.73 -0.92 34.13
N GLY A 361 -21.69 -1.17 32.81
CA GLY A 361 -22.23 -2.36 32.16
C GLY A 361 -23.71 -2.28 31.81
N GLU A 362 -24.30 -1.08 31.79
CA GLU A 362 -25.66 -0.88 31.29
C GLU A 362 -25.68 -0.78 29.76
N GLU A 363 -26.74 -1.30 29.15
CA GLU A 363 -26.97 -1.16 27.71
C GLU A 363 -27.44 0.27 27.41
N VAL A 364 -26.82 0.91 26.41
CA VAL A 364 -27.13 2.27 25.95
C VAL A 364 -27.59 2.26 24.51
N ALA A 365 -28.23 3.35 24.08
CA ALA A 365 -28.86 3.43 22.76
C ALA A 365 -27.89 3.78 21.64
N GLY A 366 -26.89 4.62 21.91
CA GLY A 366 -25.83 5.02 20.97
C GLY A 366 -24.47 4.41 21.30
N ASP A 367 -23.46 4.76 20.51
CA ASP A 367 -22.09 4.32 20.74
C ASP A 367 -21.45 5.09 21.91
N ALA A 368 -20.97 4.34 22.91
CA ALA A 368 -20.34 4.89 24.10
C ALA A 368 -18.82 5.06 23.97
N ASP A 369 -18.19 4.46 22.94
CA ASP A 369 -16.78 4.68 22.58
C ASP A 369 -16.68 5.95 21.70
N VAL A 370 -16.88 7.09 22.33
CA VAL A 370 -16.97 8.38 21.65
C VAL A 370 -15.61 8.83 21.12
N ASN A 371 -14.50 8.38 21.71
CA ASN A 371 -13.15 8.72 21.25
C ASN A 371 -12.60 7.76 20.18
N GLY A 372 -13.20 6.57 20.00
CA GLY A 372 -12.85 5.57 18.99
C GLY A 372 -11.58 4.78 19.31
N ASP A 373 -11.22 4.65 20.58
CA ASP A 373 -10.02 3.92 21.02
C ASP A 373 -10.25 2.42 21.27
N GLY A 374 -11.50 1.97 21.14
CA GLY A 374 -11.92 0.58 21.34
C GLY A 374 -12.30 0.24 22.78
N GLU A 375 -12.18 1.18 23.73
CA GLU A 375 -12.54 0.97 25.14
C GLU A 375 -13.46 2.09 25.68
N VAL A 376 -14.65 1.72 26.19
CA VAL A 376 -15.54 2.68 26.86
C VAL A 376 -14.98 3.06 28.24
N THR A 377 -14.38 4.24 28.34
CA THR A 377 -13.72 4.75 29.54
C THR A 377 -14.16 6.18 29.90
N ILE A 378 -13.51 6.76 30.91
CA ILE A 378 -13.73 8.17 31.26
C ILE A 378 -13.24 9.12 30.15
N ALA A 379 -12.38 8.64 29.24
CA ALA A 379 -11.93 9.42 28.10
C ALA A 379 -13.10 9.74 27.15
N ASP A 380 -14.04 8.82 26.97
CA ASP A 380 -15.25 9.03 26.17
C ASP A 380 -16.18 10.06 26.79
N PHE A 381 -16.34 10.03 28.12
CA PHE A 381 -17.09 11.06 28.84
C PHE A 381 -16.48 12.45 28.60
N VAL A 382 -15.15 12.55 28.62
CA VAL A 382 -14.44 13.79 28.33
C VAL A 382 -14.62 14.18 26.85
N ALA A 383 -14.63 13.22 25.92
CA ALA A 383 -14.90 13.47 24.51
C ALA A 383 -16.31 14.05 24.30
N VAL A 384 -17.33 13.53 24.99
CA VAL A 384 -18.69 14.11 24.98
C VAL A 384 -18.66 15.56 25.49
N LEU A 385 -17.96 15.83 26.60
CA LEU A 385 -17.86 17.21 27.13
C LEU A 385 -17.17 18.18 26.16
N ASN A 386 -16.15 17.71 25.44
CA ASN A 386 -15.48 18.52 24.43
C ASN A 386 -16.43 18.82 23.26
N LEU A 387 -17.15 17.80 22.77
CA LEU A 387 -18.15 17.95 21.70
C LEU A 387 -19.28 18.91 22.11
N MET A 388 -19.72 18.88 23.37
CA MET A 388 -20.69 19.84 23.91
C MET A 388 -20.16 21.28 23.94
N ALA A 389 -18.86 21.47 24.16
CA ALA A 389 -18.23 22.79 24.24
C ALA A 389 -17.97 23.42 22.86
N GLU A 390 -18.01 22.62 21.80
CA GLU A 390 -17.79 23.01 20.41
C GLU A 390 -19.10 23.38 19.67
N GLN A 391 -20.25 23.14 20.30
CA GLN A 391 -21.57 23.63 19.85
C GLN A 391 -21.78 25.11 20.20
#